data_AF-A0A7V8VNQ7-F1
#
_entry.id   AF-A0A7V8VNQ7-F1
#
_cell.length_a   1.000
_cell.length_b   1.000
_cell.length_c   1.000
_cell.angle_alpha   90.00
_cell.angle_beta   90.00
_cell.angle_gamma   90.00
#
_symmetry.space_group_name_H-M   'P 1'
#
loop_
_entity.id
_entity.type
_entity.pdbx_description
1 polymer ?
#
loop_
_entity_poly.entity_id
_entity_poly.type
_entity_poly.pdbx_seq_one_letter_code
_entity_poly.pdbx_strand_id
1 'polypeptide(L)' 'MSVVTISLSDSIAATLESRARAAGFPSKEEYLLALVRADCEQTELESLLETRLNGPFASLGSEWKQEVRAAAKRRG' A
#
# COMPACT_ATOMS: atom_id res chain seq x y z
N MET A 1 4.37 19.40 -4.47
CA MET A 1 4.23 18.66 -3.20
C MET A 1 3.19 19.38 -2.38
N SER A 2 2.12 18.69 -1.98
CA SER A 2 1.12 19.26 -1.07
C SER A 2 1.58 19.05 0.38
N VAL A 3 1.56 20.11 1.18
CA VAL A 3 1.85 20.03 2.61
C VAL A 3 0.54 19.79 3.34
N VAL A 4 0.48 18.75 4.19
CA VAL A 4 -0.69 18.41 5.00
C VAL A 4 -0.34 18.63 6.46
N THR A 5 -1.12 19.45 7.15
CA THR A 5 -0.98 19.69 8.59
C THR A 5 -1.96 18.81 9.34
N ILE A 6 -1.46 18.04 10.32
CA ILE A 6 -2.27 17.13 11.13
C ILE A 6 -2.03 17.47 12.60
N SER A 7 -3.10 17.69 13.35
CA SER A 7 -3.04 17.86 14.80
C SER A 7 -3.23 16.51 15.48
N LEU A 8 -2.26 16.11 16.30
CA LEU A 8 -2.29 14.87 17.08
C LEU A 8 -2.25 15.22 18.57
N SER A 9 -2.93 14.44 19.40
CA SER A 9 -2.74 14.53 20.86
C SER A 9 -1.34 14.01 21.23
N ASP A 10 -0.80 14.51 22.33
CA ASP A 10 0.53 14.10 22.81
C ASP A 10 0.65 12.59 23.01
N SER A 11 -0.42 11.94 23.48
CA SER A 11 -0.48 10.49 23.67
C SER A 11 -0.32 9.71 22.36
N ILE A 12 -0.94 10.19 21.28
CA ILE A 12 -0.87 9.57 19.96
C ILE A 12 0.50 9.83 19.33
N ALA A 13 1.02 11.06 19.46
CA ALA A 13 2.35 11.43 18.96
C ALA A 13 3.45 10.57 19.62
N ALA A 14 3.43 10.43 20.95
CA ALA A 14 4.40 9.61 21.68
C ALA A 14 4.31 8.12 21.27
N THR A 15 3.09 7.61 21.06
CA THR A 15 2.89 6.25 20.57
C THR A 15 3.45 6.04 19.17
N LEU A 16 3.23 7.00 18.27
CA LEU A 16 3.76 6.98 16.90
C LEU A 16 5.29 7.03 16.89
N GLU A 17 5.92 7.87 17.71
CA GLU A 17 7.39 7.92 17.82
C GLU A 17 7.98 6.61 18.35
N SER A 18 7.32 5.99 19.33
CA SER A 18 7.71 4.68 19.83
C SER A 18 7.67 3.61 18.73
N ARG A 19 6.57 3.57 17.96
CA ARG A 19 6.39 2.62 16.86
C ARG A 19 7.33 2.88 15.69
N ALA A 20 7.55 4.13 15.32
CA ALA A 20 8.48 4.51 14.26
C ALA A 20 9.90 4.01 14.58
N ARG A 21 10.38 4.24 15.81
CA ARG A 21 11.68 3.73 16.26
C ARG A 21 11.75 2.21 16.25
N ALA A 22 10.72 1.54 16.75
CA ALA A 22 10.66 0.08 16.77
C ALA A 22 10.67 -0.54 15.36
N ALA A 23 10.07 0.15 14.38
CA ALA A 23 10.04 -0.26 12.97
C ALA A 23 11.25 0.24 12.16
N GLY A 24 12.20 0.95 12.78
CA GLY A 24 13.43 1.42 12.12
C GLY A 24 13.27 2.67 11.25
N PHE A 25 12.19 3.43 11.42
CA PHE A 25 11.98 4.68 10.70
C PHE A 25 12.71 5.85 11.40
N PRO A 26 13.25 6.81 10.62
CA PRO A 26 14.01 7.94 11.16
C PRO A 26 13.11 8.99 11.83
N SER A 27 11.82 9.01 11.53
CA SER A 27 10.85 9.95 12.12
C SER A 27 9.44 9.36 12.17
N LYS A 28 8.58 9.94 13.01
CA LYS A 28 7.15 9.57 13.07
C LYS A 28 6.42 9.97 11.79
N GLU A 29 6.86 11.04 11.13
CA GLU A 29 6.30 11.57 9.89
C GLU A 29 6.54 10.61 8.72
N GLU A 30 7.77 10.09 8.59
CA GLU A 30 8.07 9.09 7.56
C GLU A 30 7.34 7.77 7.81
N TYR A 31 7.25 7.35 9.07
CA TYR A 31 6.47 6.19 9.46
C TYR A 31 4.98 6.36 9.11
N LEU A 32 4.39 7.52 9.44
CA LEU A 32 3.00 7.82 9.13
C LEU A 32 2.76 7.84 7.61
N LEU A 33 3.68 8.43 6.85
CA LEU A 33 3.59 8.44 5.38
C LEU A 33 3.64 7.02 4.80
N ALA A 34 4.49 6.15 5.35
CA ALA A 34 4.57 4.75 4.93
C ALA A 34 3.26 4.00 5.23
N LEU A 35 2.66 4.22 6.40
CA LEU A 35 1.36 3.65 6.75
C LEU A 35 0.25 4.13 5.81
N VAL A 36 0.18 5.43 5.55
CA VAL A 36 -0.83 6.01 4.63
C VAL A 36 -0.65 5.44 3.22
N ARG A 37 0.58 5.29 2.74
CA ARG A 37 0.83 4.68 1.43
C ARG A 37 0.35 3.23 1.38
N ALA A 38 0.66 2.42 2.39
CA ALA A 38 0.21 1.04 2.45
C ALA A 38 -1.33 0.94 2.51
N ASP A 39 -1.98 1.83 3.26
CA ASP A 39 -3.44 1.91 3.36
C ASP A 39 -4.09 2.34 2.03
N CYS A 40 -3.50 3.32 1.33
CA CYS A 40 -3.94 3.69 -0.01
C CYS A 40 -3.76 2.54 -1.01
N GLU A 41 -2.61 1.86 -1.02
CA GLU A 41 -2.36 0.71 -1.88
C GLU A 41 -3.37 -0.42 -1.62
N GLN A 42 -3.71 -0.67 -0.35
CA GLN A 42 -4.72 -1.65 0.02
C GLN A 42 -6.13 -1.21 -0.42
N THR A 43 -6.52 0.05 -0.18
CA THR A 43 -7.83 0.58 -0.56
C THR A 43 -8.03 0.57 -2.07
N GLU A 44 -7.00 0.95 -2.84
CA GLU A 44 -7.01 0.87 -4.30
C GLU A 44 -7.17 -0.57 -4.78
N LEU A 45 -6.47 -1.53 -4.14
CA LEU A 45 -6.62 -2.94 -4.44
C LEU A 45 -8.04 -3.45 -4.14
N GLU A 46 -8.60 -3.10 -2.98
CA GLU A 46 -9.97 -3.48 -2.59
C GLU A 46 -11.00 -2.94 -3.59
N SER A 47 -10.91 -1.66 -3.95
CA SER A 47 -11.78 -1.04 -4.96
C SER A 47 -11.66 -1.69 -6.34
N LEU A 48 -10.44 -2.05 -6.75
CA LEU A 48 -10.21 -2.79 -7.99
C LEU A 48 -10.82 -4.20 -7.96
N LEU A 49 -10.73 -4.89 -6.83
CA LEU A 49 -11.32 -6.22 -6.64
C LEU A 49 -12.85 -6.15 -6.65
N GLU A 50 -13.45 -5.19 -5.95
CA GLU A 50 -14.90 -4.94 -5.97
C GLU A 50 -15.41 -4.61 -7.38
N THR A 51 -14.69 -3.76 -8.11
CA THR A 51 -15.02 -3.42 -9.50
C THR A 51 -14.97 -4.66 -10.39
N ARG A 52 -13.97 -5.54 -10.20
CA ARG A 52 -13.86 -6.80 -10.94
C ARG A 52 -14.92 -7.82 -10.56
N LEU A 53 -15.30 -7.91 -9.28
CA LEU A 53 -16.36 -8.81 -8.81
C LEU A 53 -17.71 -8.50 -9.47
N ASN A 54 -17.96 -7.23 -9.78
CA ASN A 54 -19.18 -6.77 -10.43
C ASN A 54 -19.14 -6.87 -11.97
N GLY A 55 -18.03 -7.32 -12.57
CA GLY A 55 -17.86 -7.45 -14.01
C GLY A 55 -17.72 -8.92 -14.47
N PRO A 56 -17.96 -9.23 -15.76
CA PRO A 56 -17.69 -10.57 -16.28
C PRO A 56 -16.19 -10.86 -16.23
N PHE A 57 -15.81 -12.00 -15.65
CA PHE A 57 -14.42 -12.47 -15.72
C PHE A 57 -14.06 -12.75 -17.18
N ALA A 58 -13.09 -12.01 -17.71
CA ALA A 58 -12.55 -12.28 -19.03
C ALA A 58 -11.86 -13.65 -19.03
N SER A 59 -12.07 -14.44 -20.10
CA SER A 59 -11.32 -15.68 -20.30
C SER A 59 -9.83 -15.37 -20.38
N LEU A 60 -9.01 -16.16 -19.68
CA LEU A 60 -7.55 -16.06 -19.79
C LEU A 60 -7.12 -16.30 -21.25
N GLY A 61 -6.33 -15.40 -21.82
CA GLY A 61 -5.75 -15.58 -23.15
C GLY A 61 -4.85 -16.82 -23.21
N SER A 62 -4.68 -17.44 -24.38
CA SER A 62 -3.90 -18.69 -24.52
C SER A 62 -2.48 -18.60 -23.94
N GLU A 63 -1.89 -17.39 -23.96
CA GLU A 63 -0.52 -17.12 -23.54
C GLU A 63 -0.36 -16.71 -22.07
N TRP A 64 -1.43 -16.71 -21.26
CA TRP A 64 -1.38 -16.21 -19.86
C TRP A 64 -0.27 -16.85 -19.02
N LYS A 65 0.01 -18.14 -19.25
CA LYS A 65 1.10 -18.87 -18.55
C LYS A 65 2.48 -18.34 -18.92
N GLN A 66 2.69 -17.92 -20.16
CA GLN A 66 3.96 -17.36 -20.62
C GLN A 66 4.18 -15.97 -20.03
N GLU A 67 3.14 -15.14 -20.00
CA GLU A 67 3.17 -13.80 -19.42
C GLU A 67 3.51 -13.82 -17.93
N VAL A 68 2.89 -14.73 -17.16
CA VAL A 68 3.19 -14.91 -15.73
C VAL A 68 4.65 -15.33 -15.52
N ARG A 69 5.16 -16.28 -16.31
CA ARG A 69 6.58 -16.70 -16.22
C ARG A 69 7.54 -15.57 -16.57
N ALA A 70 7.22 -14.77 -17.58
CA ALA A 70 8.04 -13.63 -17.99
C ALA A 70 8.03 -12.51 -16.94
N ALA A 71 6.90 -12.29 -16.26
CA ALA A 71 6.81 -11.34 -15.14
C ALA A 71 7.61 -11.81 -13.92
N ALA A 72 7.52 -13.10 -13.56
CA ALA A 72 8.27 -13.68 -12.44
C ALA A 72 9.80 -13.57 -12.64
N LYS A 73 10.30 -13.81 -13.86
CA LYS A 73 11.72 -13.64 -14.21
C LYS A 73 12.25 -12.22 -14.10
N ARG A 74 11.40 -11.18 -14.23
CA ARG A 74 11.82 -9.77 -14.12
C ARG A 74 11.99 -9.30 -12.67
N ARG A 75 11.47 -10.06 -11.70
CA ARG A 75 11.49 -9.71 -10.27
C ARG A 75 12.54 -10.46 -9.45
N GLY A 76 13.13 -11.54 -9.99
CA GLY A 76 14.25 -12.27 -9.37
C GLY A 76 15.56 -11.85 -9.99
#